data_AF-A0A814WDL4-F1
#
_entry.id   AF-A0A814WDL4-F1
#
_cell.length_a   1.000
_cell.length_b   1.000
_cell.length_c   1.000
_cell.angle_alpha   90.00
_cell.angle_beta   90.00
_cell.angle_gamma   90.00
#
_symmetry.space_group_name_H-M   'P 1'
#
loop_
_entity.id
_entity.type
_entity.pdbx_description
1 polymer ?
#
loop_
_entity_poly.entity_id
_entity_poly.type
_entity_poly.pdbx_seq_one_letter_code
_entity_poly.pdbx_strand_id
1 'polypeptide(L)'
;HLGKKDILLNVVHSKDNVNNYFQQRFELLLPLKDNNIVKYEYVEQHLLSTLKSIMNKDISRITFARYVPERGQWIVIDPLATPKKTKTPNVNLRLEPYKLADMTVIGVLEGDRSTSEDFDTAYDKMKRQDVEQDKEQKRMNRERNRADNDRNQQSGSSGRRRSPQNTMRINVDDFDN
;
A
#
# COMPACT_ATOMS: atom_id res chain seq x y z
N HIS A 1 12.98 -21.33 -16.47
CA HIS A 1 13.59 -20.82 -15.23
C HIS A 1 13.19 -19.36 -15.02
N LEU A 2 12.19 -19.08 -14.18
CA LEU A 2 11.94 -17.69 -13.76
C LEU A 2 13.07 -17.29 -12.80
N GLY A 3 13.82 -16.24 -13.16
CA GLY A 3 14.96 -15.77 -12.38
C GLY A 3 14.58 -15.40 -10.96
N LYS A 4 15.53 -15.60 -10.03
CA LYS A 4 15.46 -15.05 -8.67
C LYS A 4 15.18 -13.55 -8.79
N LYS A 5 14.04 -13.11 -8.27
CA LYS A 5 13.74 -11.67 -8.17
C LYS A 5 14.16 -11.23 -6.79
N ASP A 6 15.12 -10.33 -6.70
CA ASP A 6 15.40 -9.63 -5.45
C ASP A 6 14.37 -8.51 -5.27
N ILE A 7 14.14 -8.09 -4.02
CA ILE A 7 13.24 -6.98 -3.70
C ILE A 7 14.09 -5.82 -3.17
N LEU A 8 13.91 -4.63 -3.72
CA LEU A 8 14.46 -3.41 -3.17
C LEU A 8 13.45 -2.78 -2.21
N LEU A 9 13.87 -2.49 -0.98
CA LEU A 9 13.06 -1.77 0.00
C LEU A 9 13.65 -0.38 0.23
N ASN A 10 12.77 0.62 0.38
CA ASN A 10 13.13 1.96 0.81
C ASN A 10 12.96 2.04 2.32
N VAL A 11 14.06 2.10 3.06
CA VAL A 11 14.03 2.15 4.53
C VAL A 11 14.18 3.58 5.00
N VAL A 12 13.28 4.01 5.87
CA VAL A 12 13.29 5.34 6.50
C VAL A 12 13.32 5.21 8.01
N HIS A 13 14.06 6.11 8.66
CA HIS A 13 14.18 6.12 10.12
C HIS A 13 13.46 7.36 10.66
N SER A 14 12.34 7.14 11.37
CA SER A 14 11.38 8.21 11.70
C SER A 14 11.95 9.27 12.66
N LYS A 15 12.98 8.94 13.46
CA LYS A 15 13.56 9.88 14.43
C LYS A 15 14.42 10.99 13.82
N ASP A 16 14.85 10.85 12.56
CA ASP A 16 15.85 11.79 12.01
C ASP A 16 15.20 13.00 11.32
N ASN A 17 13.92 12.92 10.90
CA ASN A 17 13.24 14.03 10.25
C ASN A 17 11.71 14.06 10.52
N VAL A 18 11.31 14.94 11.43
CA VAL A 18 9.91 15.12 11.89
C VAL A 18 8.98 15.67 10.79
N ASN A 19 9.54 16.34 9.79
CA ASN A 19 8.75 16.97 8.73
C ASN A 19 8.49 16.03 7.56
N ASN A 20 9.52 15.26 7.15
CA ASN A 20 9.45 14.35 6.03
C ASN A 20 10.57 13.28 6.10
N TYR A 21 10.22 12.07 6.51
CA TYR A 21 11.17 10.95 6.59
C TYR A 21 11.66 10.43 5.22
N PHE A 22 11.05 10.83 4.09
CA PHE A 22 11.54 10.44 2.75
C PHE A 22 12.85 11.14 2.34
N GLN A 23 13.24 12.20 3.06
CA GLN A 23 14.47 12.94 2.78
C GLN A 23 15.72 12.15 3.20
N GLN A 24 15.59 11.25 4.17
CA GLN A 24 16.69 10.43 4.69
C GLN A 24 16.28 8.97 4.65
N ARG A 25 16.39 8.40 3.45
CA ARG A 25 16.12 6.99 3.19
C ARG A 25 17.37 6.28 2.70
N PHE A 26 17.45 4.98 2.97
CA PHE A 26 18.44 4.12 2.34
C PHE A 26 17.75 2.92 1.68
N GLU A 27 18.44 2.34 0.72
CA GLU A 27 17.95 1.19 -0.03
C GLU A 27 18.44 -0.11 0.61
N LEU A 28 17.53 -1.06 0.80
CA LEU A 28 17.82 -2.39 1.31
C LEU A 28 17.46 -3.43 0.26
N LEU A 29 18.48 -4.11 -0.26
CA LEU A 29 18.30 -5.22 -1.19
C LEU A 29 18.04 -6.50 -0.40
N LEU A 30 16.85 -7.08 -0.58
CA LEU A 30 16.45 -8.33 0.03
C LEU A 30 16.53 -9.47 -0.99
N PRO A 31 17.54 -10.37 -0.86
CA PRO A 31 17.67 -11.49 -1.77
C PRO A 31 16.58 -12.53 -1.50
N LEU A 32 15.81 -12.89 -2.54
CA LEU A 32 14.78 -13.92 -2.40
C LEU A 32 15.36 -15.30 -2.68
N LYS A 33 15.31 -16.17 -1.67
CA LYS A 33 15.57 -17.60 -1.85
C LYS A 33 14.29 -18.25 -2.37
N ASP A 34 14.31 -18.58 -3.66
CA ASP A 34 13.40 -19.51 -4.36
C ASP A 34 11.91 -19.16 -4.29
N ASN A 35 11.40 -18.28 -5.17
CA ASN A 35 9.96 -18.02 -5.46
C ASN A 35 9.00 -17.91 -4.25
N ASN A 36 9.52 -17.78 -3.04
CA ASN A 36 8.77 -17.85 -1.80
C ASN A 36 8.23 -16.47 -1.46
N ILE A 37 7.03 -16.46 -0.89
CA ILE A 37 6.45 -15.27 -0.28
C ILE A 37 7.35 -14.91 0.90
N VAL A 38 7.94 -13.71 0.88
CA VAL A 38 8.78 -13.22 1.98
C VAL A 38 7.94 -13.11 3.24
N LYS A 39 8.34 -13.83 4.28
CA LYS A 39 7.79 -13.63 5.62
C LYS A 39 8.41 -12.38 6.21
N TYR A 40 7.57 -11.54 6.85
CA TYR A 40 8.03 -10.32 7.53
C TYR A 40 9.08 -10.58 8.61
N GLU A 41 9.13 -11.77 9.21
CA GLU A 41 10.17 -12.18 10.16
C GLU A 41 11.59 -12.17 9.54
N TYR A 42 11.73 -12.56 8.27
CA TYR A 42 13.02 -12.51 7.58
C TYR A 42 13.46 -11.07 7.28
N VAL A 43 12.49 -10.21 7.00
CA VAL A 43 12.72 -8.77 6.75
C VAL A 43 13.21 -8.09 8.02
N GLU A 44 12.60 -8.40 9.16
CA GLU A 44 12.97 -7.87 10.47
C GLU A 44 14.42 -8.21 10.83
N GLN A 45 14.82 -9.48 10.71
CA GLN A 45 16.20 -9.90 10.99
C GLN A 45 17.21 -9.23 10.05
N HIS A 46 16.86 -9.11 8.76
CA HIS A 46 17.74 -8.47 7.79
C HIS A 46 17.88 -6.96 8.04
N LEU A 47 16.79 -6.28 8.41
CA LEU A 47 16.79 -4.88 8.83
C LEU A 47 17.66 -4.67 10.07
N LEU A 48 17.48 -5.49 11.12
CA LEU A 48 18.30 -5.42 12.33
C LEU A 48 19.80 -5.55 12.05
N SER A 49 20.17 -6.57 11.28
CA SER A 49 21.57 -6.80 10.89
C SER A 49 22.14 -5.63 10.09
N THR A 50 21.36 -5.10 9.15
CA THR A 50 21.79 -4.00 8.28
C THR A 50 21.91 -2.70 9.05
N LEU A 51 20.93 -2.36 9.88
CA LEU A 51 20.94 -1.14 10.71
C LEU A 51 22.08 -1.17 11.73
N LYS A 52 22.36 -2.32 12.35
CA LYS A 52 23.53 -2.48 13.21
C LYS A 52 24.84 -2.19 12.46
N SER A 53 24.95 -2.65 11.22
CA SER A 53 26.13 -2.41 10.37
C SER A 53 26.26 -0.96 9.92
N ILE A 54 25.15 -0.32 9.52
CA ILE A 54 25.17 1.04 8.94
C ILE A 54 25.24 2.10 10.04
N MET A 55 24.47 1.95 11.11
CA MET A 55 24.34 2.95 12.16
C MET A 55 25.36 2.76 13.29
N ASN A 56 26.11 1.65 13.29
CA ASN A 56 27.04 1.27 14.36
C ASN A 56 26.40 1.32 15.76
N LYS A 57 25.11 0.98 15.84
CA LYS A 57 24.31 0.96 17.07
C LYS A 57 23.93 -0.47 17.40
N ASP A 58 24.03 -0.84 18.67
CA ASP A 58 23.55 -2.13 19.14
C ASP A 58 22.02 -2.08 19.34
N ILE A 59 21.30 -2.24 18.23
CA ILE A 59 19.85 -2.20 18.22
C ILE A 59 19.35 -3.59 18.61
N SER A 60 18.90 -3.73 19.85
CA SER A 60 18.37 -4.99 20.38
C SER A 60 16.96 -5.29 19.87
N ARG A 61 16.15 -4.25 19.60
CA ARG A 61 14.75 -4.35 19.20
C ARG A 61 14.34 -3.20 18.28
N ILE A 62 13.54 -3.52 17.26
CA ILE A 62 12.93 -2.55 16.36
C ILE A 62 11.43 -2.79 16.26
N THR A 63 10.69 -1.70 16.11
CA THR A 63 9.35 -1.75 15.53
C THR A 63 9.43 -1.22 14.12
N PHE A 64 8.83 -1.92 13.16
CA PHE A 64 8.80 -1.47 11.77
C PHE A 64 7.36 -1.40 11.25
N ALA A 65 7.15 -0.49 10.33
CA ALA A 65 5.85 -0.23 9.72
C ALA A 65 5.99 -0.17 8.20
N ARG A 66 4.93 -0.53 7.49
CA ARG A 66 4.83 -0.32 6.05
C ARG A 66 4.06 0.95 5.76
N TYR A 67 4.56 1.77 4.84
CA TYR A 67 3.83 2.92 4.35
C TYR A 67 2.83 2.52 3.27
N VAL A 68 1.63 3.12 3.31
CA VAL A 68 0.57 2.96 2.31
C VAL A 68 0.35 4.32 1.62
N PRO A 69 1.01 4.59 0.48
CA PRO A 69 0.97 5.89 -0.18
C PRO A 69 -0.43 6.34 -0.58
N GLU A 70 -1.30 5.41 -0.96
CA GLU A 70 -2.67 5.69 -1.39
C GLU A 70 -3.53 6.24 -0.25
N ARG A 71 -3.12 6.01 1.00
CA ARG A 71 -3.82 6.45 2.20
C ARG A 71 -3.04 7.48 3.01
N GLY A 72 -1.74 7.68 2.73
CA GLY A 72 -0.87 8.48 3.59
C GLY A 72 -0.84 7.92 5.02
N GLN A 73 -0.71 6.60 5.16
CA GLN A 73 -0.84 5.92 6.45
C GLN A 73 0.27 4.89 6.66
N TRP A 74 0.68 4.76 7.92
CA TRP A 74 1.56 3.71 8.39
C TRP A 74 0.79 2.55 8.98
N ILE A 75 1.20 1.34 8.63
CA ILE A 75 0.69 0.11 9.24
C ILE A 75 1.85 -0.57 9.96
N VAL A 76 1.78 -0.58 11.29
CA VAL A 76 2.76 -1.25 12.14
C VAL A 76 2.70 -2.75 11.92
N ILE A 77 3.87 -3.36 11.73
CA ILE A 77 4.03 -4.79 11.58
C ILE A 77 4.51 -5.34 12.92
N ASP A 78 3.57 -5.61 13.82
CA ASP A 78 3.89 -6.15 15.14
C ASP A 78 3.96 -7.69 15.10
N PRO A 79 5.06 -8.30 15.56
CA PRO A 79 5.18 -9.74 15.63
C PRO A 79 4.14 -10.48 16.45
N LEU A 80 3.69 -9.82 17.51
CA LEU A 80 2.86 -10.38 18.57
C LEU A 80 1.43 -9.82 18.52
N ALA A 81 1.11 -8.98 17.54
CA ALA A 81 -0.23 -8.43 17.38
C ALA A 81 -1.23 -9.56 17.08
N THR A 82 -1.97 -9.92 18.13
CA THR A 82 -3.26 -10.58 17.96
C THR A 82 -4.18 -9.63 17.18
N PRO A 83 -4.98 -10.13 16.23
CA PRO A 83 -5.89 -9.28 15.46
C PRO A 83 -6.85 -8.57 16.41
N LYS A 84 -6.59 -7.29 16.71
CA LYS A 84 -7.50 -6.48 17.50
C LYS A 84 -8.74 -6.25 16.64
N LYS A 85 -9.92 -6.56 17.19
CA LYS A 85 -11.23 -6.21 16.64
C LYS A 85 -11.47 -4.69 16.74
N THR A 86 -10.65 -3.88 16.07
CA THR A 86 -10.98 -2.48 15.83
C THR A 86 -12.01 -2.39 14.70
N LYS A 87 -12.95 -1.44 14.77
CA LYS A 87 -14.01 -1.23 13.75
C LYS A 87 -13.47 -0.82 12.38
N THR A 88 -12.20 -0.45 12.29
CA THR A 88 -11.44 -0.29 11.05
C THR A 88 -10.73 -1.60 10.71
N PRO A 89 -10.65 -2.01 9.43
CA PRO A 89 -9.88 -3.17 9.04
C PRO A 89 -8.40 -2.85 9.27
N ASN A 90 -7.93 -3.07 10.51
CA ASN A 90 -6.52 -3.18 10.81
C ASN A 90 -6.06 -4.47 10.14
N VAL A 91 -5.61 -4.31 8.91
CA VAL A 91 -5.00 -5.35 8.12
C VAL A 91 -3.82 -5.90 8.93
N ASN A 92 -3.95 -7.14 9.41
CA ASN A 92 -2.83 -7.82 10.04
C ASN A 92 -1.87 -8.24 8.93
N LEU A 93 -0.81 -7.44 8.74
CA LEU A 93 0.18 -7.66 7.69
C LEU A 93 0.91 -9.00 7.82
N ARG A 94 0.88 -9.68 8.98
CA ARG A 94 1.43 -11.04 9.12
C ARG A 94 0.52 -12.15 8.59
N LEU A 95 -0.80 -11.93 8.56
CA LEU A 95 -1.79 -12.93 8.17
C LEU A 95 -2.27 -12.78 6.73
N GLU A 96 -2.13 -11.60 6.13
CA GLU A 96 -2.34 -11.42 4.70
C GLU A 96 -1.03 -11.65 3.92
N PRO A 97 -1.03 -12.50 2.87
CA PRO A 97 0.14 -12.76 2.05
C PRO A 97 0.38 -11.57 1.10
N TYR A 98 0.72 -10.40 1.63
CA TYR A 98 1.24 -9.33 0.80
C TYR A 98 2.64 -9.72 0.35
N LYS A 99 2.78 -9.99 -0.96
CA LYS A 99 4.06 -9.89 -1.63
C LYS A 99 4.57 -8.46 -1.38
N LEU A 100 5.68 -8.31 -0.68
CA LEU A 100 6.41 -7.05 -0.68
C LEU A 100 6.68 -6.71 -2.14
N ALA A 101 6.16 -5.56 -2.57
CA ALA A 101 6.43 -5.06 -3.90
C ALA A 101 7.82 -4.44 -3.90
N ASP A 102 8.44 -4.42 -5.07
CA ASP A 102 9.66 -3.66 -5.26
C ASP A 102 9.43 -2.18 -4.90
N MET A 103 10.45 -1.54 -4.35
CA MET A 103 10.44 -0.16 -3.85
C MET A 103 9.50 0.12 -2.67
N THR A 104 8.96 -0.91 -2.00
CA THR A 104 8.11 -0.73 -0.80
C THR A 104 8.85 0.08 0.27
N VAL A 105 8.14 1.04 0.87
CA VAL A 105 8.69 1.89 1.93
C VAL A 105 8.43 1.26 3.30
N ILE A 106 9.50 1.09 4.06
CA ILE A 106 9.50 0.56 5.43
C ILE A 106 10.05 1.63 6.38
N GLY A 107 9.25 1.97 7.38
CA GLY A 107 9.65 2.82 8.49
C GLY A 107 10.21 1.97 9.61
N VAL A 108 11.29 2.43 10.24
CA VAL A 108 11.91 1.76 11.39
C VAL A 108 12.00 2.72 12.58
N LEU A 109 11.64 2.20 13.75
CA LEU A 109 11.79 2.83 15.05
C LEU A 109 12.53 1.89 16.01
N GLU A 110 13.44 2.46 16.79
CA GLU A 110 14.08 1.76 17.90
C GLU A 110 13.09 1.59 19.06
N GLY A 111 12.99 0.38 19.62
CA GLY A 111 12.18 0.08 20.80
C GLY A 111 10.97 -0.82 20.54
N ASP A 112 10.30 -1.21 21.63
CA ASP A 112 9.14 -2.08 21.59
C ASP A 112 7.84 -1.29 21.62
N ARG A 113 6.88 -1.73 20.81
CA ARG A 113 5.47 -1.29 20.82
C ARG A 113 5.23 0.14 20.33
N SER A 114 5.81 0.51 19.20
CA SER A 114 5.39 1.72 18.51
C SER A 114 3.99 1.56 17.91
N THR A 115 3.24 2.65 17.93
CA THR A 115 1.96 2.80 17.25
C THR A 115 2.15 3.41 15.87
N SER A 116 1.12 3.38 15.03
CA SER A 116 1.18 4.02 13.71
C SER A 116 1.43 5.54 13.81
N GLU A 117 0.99 6.17 14.89
CA GLU A 117 1.15 7.61 15.13
C GLU A 117 2.61 8.00 15.36
N ASP A 118 3.43 7.08 15.89
CA ASP A 118 4.87 7.32 16.09
C ASP A 118 5.66 7.38 14.76
N PHE A 119 5.06 6.90 13.66
CA PHE A 119 5.63 7.00 12.32
C PHE A 119 5.07 8.19 11.52
N ASP A 120 3.99 8.82 12.00
CA ASP A 120 3.32 9.89 11.26
C ASP A 120 4.11 11.19 11.31
N THR A 121 4.22 11.84 10.16
CA THR A 121 4.83 13.18 10.01
C THR A 121 3.83 14.23 9.54
N ALA A 122 4.29 15.48 9.45
CA ALA A 122 3.53 16.54 8.81
C ALA A 122 3.16 16.19 7.36
N TYR A 123 4.07 15.51 6.63
CA TYR A 123 3.81 15.02 5.28
C TYR A 123 2.58 14.11 5.21
N ASP A 124 2.42 13.18 6.15
CA ASP A 124 1.30 12.23 6.16
C ASP A 124 -0.03 12.90 6.44
N LYS A 125 -0.01 13.92 7.32
CA LYS A 125 -1.19 14.75 7.59
C LYS A 125 -1.65 15.47 6.32
N MET A 126 -0.73 16.10 5.60
CA MET A 126 -1.04 16.74 4.32
C MET A 126 -1.56 15.73 3.30
N LYS A 127 -0.88 14.57 3.18
CA LYS A 127 -1.29 13.54 2.22
C LYS A 127 -2.68 13.00 2.50
N ARG A 128 -3.05 12.81 3.78
CA ARG A 128 -4.41 12.40 4.17
C ARG A 128 -5.46 13.45 3.83
N GLN A 129 -5.12 14.74 3.98
CA GLN A 129 -6.00 15.83 3.56
C GLN A 129 -6.23 15.82 2.04
N ASP A 130 -5.17 15.66 1.25
CA ASP A 130 -5.28 15.57 -0.22
C ASP A 130 -6.16 14.39 -0.65
N VAL A 131 -5.96 13.22 -0.02
CA VAL A 131 -6.75 12.02 -0.29
C VAL A 131 -8.23 12.24 0.05
N GLU A 132 -8.52 12.96 1.13
CA GLU A 132 -9.90 13.25 1.52
C GLU A 132 -10.56 14.25 0.56
N GLN A 133 -9.84 15.30 0.16
CA GLN A 133 -10.32 16.26 -0.84
C GLN A 133 -10.61 15.59 -2.18
N ASP A 134 -9.75 14.69 -2.65
CA ASP A 134 -9.98 13.94 -3.90
C ASP A 134 -11.22 13.04 -3.80
N LYS A 135 -11.45 12.38 -2.67
CA LYS A 135 -12.67 11.59 -2.44
C LYS A 135 -13.92 12.46 -2.46
N GLU A 136 -13.87 13.63 -1.82
CA GLU A 136 -15.00 14.57 -1.79
C GLU A 136 -15.30 15.13 -3.18
N GLN A 137 -14.27 15.51 -3.94
CA GLN A 137 -14.43 15.96 -5.32
C GLN A 137 -15.03 14.87 -6.21
N LYS A 138 -14.56 13.62 -6.08
CA LYS A 138 -15.14 12.46 -6.79
C LYS A 138 -16.59 12.23 -6.39
N ARG A 139 -16.94 12.43 -5.12
CA ARG A 139 -18.33 12.33 -4.64
C ARG A 139 -19.20 13.40 -5.27
N MET A 140 -18.78 14.67 -5.23
CA MET A 140 -19.51 15.78 -5.86
C MET A 140 -19.69 15.57 -7.36
N ASN A 141 -18.66 15.11 -8.07
CA ASN A 141 -18.75 14.82 -9.50
C ASN A 141 -19.77 13.70 -9.79
N ARG A 142 -19.82 12.65 -8.95
CA ARG A 142 -20.84 11.59 -9.06
C ARG A 142 -22.25 12.11 -8.80
N GLU A 143 -22.42 13.00 -7.83
CA GLU A 143 -23.72 13.61 -7.53
C GLU A 143 -24.18 14.55 -8.66
N ARG A 144 -23.29 15.36 -9.23
CA ARG A 144 -23.58 16.18 -10.43
C ARG A 144 -23.98 15.32 -11.63
N ASN A 145 -23.19 14.28 -11.94
CA ASN A 145 -23.50 13.37 -13.05
C ASN A 145 -24.82 12.60 -12.83
N ARG A 146 -25.23 12.35 -11.58
CA ARG A 146 -26.55 11.78 -11.28
C ARG A 146 -27.65 12.80 -11.55
N ALA A 147 -27.51 14.02 -11.06
CA ALA A 147 -28.49 15.10 -11.28
C ALA A 147 -28.66 15.45 -12.78
N ASP A 148 -27.57 15.44 -13.55
CA ASP A 148 -27.62 15.70 -14.99
C ASP A 148 -28.27 14.53 -15.77
N ASN A 149 -28.03 13.29 -15.36
CA ASN A 149 -28.71 12.12 -15.92
C ASN A 149 -30.20 12.08 -15.56
N ASP A 150 -30.59 12.53 -14.37
CA ASP A 150 -32.00 12.61 -13.96
C ASP A 150 -32.74 13.73 -14.73
N ARG A 151 -32.08 14.88 -14.97
CA ARG A 151 -32.63 15.96 -15.81
C ARG A 151 -32.78 15.56 -17.27
N ASN A 152 -31.82 14.82 -17.83
CA ASN A 152 -31.91 14.28 -19.20
C ASN A 152 -32.92 13.13 -19.34
N GLN A 153 -33.35 12.50 -18.25
CA GLN A 153 -34.43 11.50 -18.27
C GLN A 153 -35.83 12.12 -18.21
N GLN A 154 -35.96 13.39 -17.79
CA GLN A 154 -37.26 14.08 -17.76
C GLN A 154 -37.68 14.69 -19.11
N SER A 155 -36.79 14.75 -20.12
CA SER A 155 -37.08 15.34 -21.44
C SER A 155 -37.18 14.32 -22.59
N GLY A 156 -37.21 13.02 -22.32
CA GLY A 156 -37.26 12.01 -23.37
C GLY A 156 -37.96 10.71 -22.96
N SER A 157 -39.24 10.59 -23.30
CA SER A 157 -39.84 9.28 -23.51
C SER A 157 -39.16 8.59 -24.70
N SER A 158 -38.23 7.65 -24.47
CA SER A 158 -37.94 6.57 -25.43
C SER A 158 -36.82 5.65 -24.94
N GLY A 159 -37.20 4.41 -24.58
CA GLY A 159 -36.38 3.22 -24.81
C GLY A 159 -35.21 2.98 -23.86
N ARG A 160 -35.41 2.08 -22.88
CA ARG A 160 -34.32 1.33 -22.23
C ARG A 160 -33.53 0.54 -23.30
N ARG A 161 -32.48 1.13 -23.87
CA ARG A 161 -31.42 0.37 -24.54
C ARG A 161 -30.47 -0.14 -23.47
N ARG A 162 -30.62 -1.42 -23.12
CA ARG A 162 -29.57 -2.18 -22.46
C ARG A 162 -28.28 -2.00 -23.28
N SER A 163 -27.19 -1.65 -22.61
CA SER A 163 -25.86 -1.56 -23.21
C SER A 163 -25.52 -2.86 -23.96
N PRO A 164 -24.78 -2.82 -25.09
CA PRO A 164 -24.47 -4.03 -25.83
C PRO A 164 -23.64 -4.94 -24.93
N GLN A 165 -24.17 -6.14 -24.65
CA GLN A 165 -23.32 -7.25 -24.24
C GLN A 165 -22.33 -7.47 -25.38
N ASN A 166 -21.06 -7.25 -25.09
CA ASN A 166 -19.94 -7.52 -25.99
C ASN A 166 -19.93 -9.03 -26.29
N THR A 167 -20.71 -9.44 -27.28
CA THR A 167 -20.72 -10.80 -27.79
C THR A 167 -19.73 -10.80 -28.94
N MET A 168 -18.49 -11.24 -28.68
CA MET A 168 -17.60 -11.62 -29.76
C MET A 168 -18.28 -12.74 -30.53
N ARG A 169 -18.77 -12.44 -31.73
CA ARG A 169 -19.11 -13.45 -32.73
C ARG A 169 -17.85 -13.66 -33.58
N ILE A 170 -17.17 -14.76 -33.33
CA ILE A 170 -16.13 -15.26 -34.22
C ILE A 170 -16.88 -15.95 -35.36
N ASN A 171 -16.86 -15.36 -36.56
CA ASN A 171 -17.25 -16.09 -37.76
C ASN A 171 -16.08 -17.01 -38.11
N VAL A 172 -16.27 -18.31 -37.91
CA VAL A 172 -15.36 -19.35 -38.39
C VAL A 172 -15.95 -19.86 -39.70
N ASP A 173 -15.84 -19.05 -40.74
CA ASP A 173 -16.05 -19.47 -42.12
C ASP A 173 -14.91 -18.83 -42.92
N ASP A 174 -13.75 -19.49 -42.88
CA ASP A 174 -12.69 -19.44 -43.91
C ASP A 174 -11.51 -20.34 -43.50
N PHE A 175 -11.82 -21.57 -43.08
CA PHE A 175 -10.89 -22.70 -43.14
C PHE A 175 -11.62 -23.82 -43.86
N ASP A 176 -11.77 -23.68 -45.18
CA ASP A 176 -11.83 -24.78 -46.15
C ASP A 176 -11.92 -24.23 -47.58
N ASN A 177 -10.75 -23.91 -48.17
CA ASN A 177 -10.27 -24.36 -49.49
C ASN A 177 -8.96 -23.67 -49.89
#